data_AF-A0A832GMB8-F1
#
_entry.id   AF-A0A832GMB8-F1
#
_cell.length_a   1.000
_cell.length_b   1.000
_cell.length_c   1.000
_cell.angle_alpha   90.00
_cell.angle_beta   90.00
_cell.angle_gamma   90.00
#
_symmetry.space_group_name_H-M   'P 1'
#
loop_
_entity.id
_entity.type
_entity.pdbx_description
1 polymer ?
#
loop_
_entity_poly.entity_id
_entity_poly.type
_entity_poly.pdbx_seq_one_letter_code
_entity_poly.pdbx_strand_id
1 'polypeptide(L)' 'MWDSGRVASSEQNQIAYAGKRLASNQQCFWKVQVWDKGGSPSKWSSPARWRRLSPLRLKLQRPSERLGRRASPQAPAYA' A
#
# COMPACT_ATOMS: atom_id res chain seq x y z
N MET A 1 -10.52 14.56 -7.17
CA MET A 1 -9.45 14.57 -6.12
C MET A 1 -8.04 14.49 -6.71
N TRP A 2 -7.91 14.28 -8.03
CA TRP A 2 -6.72 14.53 -8.86
C TRP A 2 -7.23 14.53 -10.30
N ASP A 3 -6.67 15.37 -11.15
CA ASP A 3 -6.89 15.38 -12.59
C ASP A 3 -5.49 15.36 -13.21
N SER A 4 -5.18 14.34 -14.02
CA SER A 4 -3.89 14.24 -14.69
C SER A 4 -3.79 15.20 -15.88
N GLY A 5 -4.92 15.72 -16.36
CA GLY A 5 -5.01 16.31 -17.69
C GLY A 5 -4.63 15.33 -18.79
N ARG A 6 -4.35 15.88 -19.97
CA ARG A 6 -3.78 15.13 -21.10
C ARG A 6 -2.27 15.03 -20.89
N VAL A 7 -1.78 13.83 -20.60
CA VAL A 7 -0.34 13.53 -20.54
C VAL A 7 0.04 12.81 -21.83
N ALA A 8 1.06 13.31 -22.53
CA ALA A 8 1.64 12.63 -23.68
C ALA A 8 2.54 11.48 -23.20
N SER A 9 1.93 10.40 -22.75
CA SER A 9 2.62 9.16 -22.38
C SER A 9 1.92 7.96 -23.04
N SER A 10 2.72 6.94 -23.38
CA SER A 10 2.27 5.63 -23.84
C SER A 10 2.05 4.64 -22.68
N GLU A 11 2.38 5.05 -21.44
CA GLU A 11 2.20 4.25 -20.23
C GLU A 11 0.71 4.10 -19.90
N GLN A 12 0.28 2.86 -19.66
CA GLN A 12 -1.13 2.51 -19.46
C GLN A 12 -1.36 1.71 -18.18
N ASN A 13 -0.29 1.13 -17.62
CA ASN A 13 -0.34 0.24 -16.47
C ASN A 13 0.39 0.84 -15.27
N GLN A 14 -0.13 0.56 -14.07
CA GLN A 14 0.52 0.93 -12.80
C GLN A 14 0.78 2.44 -12.62
N ILE A 15 -0.06 3.30 -13.23
CA ILE A 15 0.07 4.75 -13.03
C ILE A 15 -0.23 5.10 -11.58
N ALA A 16 0.79 5.59 -10.87
CA ALA A 16 0.67 5.99 -9.49
C ALA A 16 -0.26 7.20 -9.35
N TYR A 17 -1.17 7.12 -8.38
CA TYR A 17 -2.03 8.23 -8.03
C TYR A 17 -1.21 9.38 -7.42
N ALA A 18 -1.10 10.50 -8.13
CA ALA A 18 -0.33 11.69 -7.70
C ALA A 18 -1.19 12.78 -7.04
N GLY A 19 -2.39 12.43 -6.59
CA GLY A 19 -3.33 13.37 -5.96
C GLY A 19 -3.12 13.61 -4.48
N LYS A 20 -4.09 14.28 -3.86
CA LYS A 20 -4.11 14.52 -2.41
C LYS A 20 -4.14 13.21 -1.64
N ARG A 21 -3.46 13.16 -0.50
CA ARG A 21 -3.46 11.99 0.40
C ARG A 21 -4.91 11.59 0.72
N LEU A 22 -5.32 10.40 0.28
CA LEU A 22 -6.66 9.88 0.57
C LEU A 22 -6.85 9.73 2.10
N ALA A 23 -8.08 9.71 2.60
CA ALA A 23 -8.37 9.30 3.97
C ALA A 23 -8.49 7.77 4.06
N SER A 24 -8.42 7.22 5.27
CA SER A 24 -8.68 5.78 5.45
C SER A 24 -10.15 5.46 5.18
N ASN A 25 -10.44 4.28 4.60
CA ASN A 25 -11.79 3.85 4.20
C ASN A 25 -12.53 4.76 3.21
N GLN A 26 -11.83 5.70 2.57
CA GLN A 26 -12.43 6.58 1.58
C GLN A 26 -12.74 5.81 0.29
N GLN A 27 -14.00 5.88 -0.17
CA GLN A 27 -14.37 5.41 -1.50
C GLN A 27 -13.96 6.46 -2.53
N CYS A 28 -13.17 6.04 -3.51
CA CYS A 28 -12.71 6.89 -4.59
C CYS A 28 -13.25 6.34 -5.91
N PHE A 29 -13.78 7.23 -6.74
CA PHE A 29 -14.24 6.91 -8.08
C PHE A 29 -13.27 7.51 -9.09
N TRP A 30 -13.00 6.80 -10.16
CA TRP A 30 -12.10 7.22 -11.22
C TRP A 30 -12.65 6.82 -12.60
N LYS A 31 -12.29 7.60 -13.61
CA LYS A 31 -12.58 7.35 -15.02
C LYS A 31 -11.37 7.80 -15.84
N VAL A 32 -11.16 7.18 -16.99
CA VAL A 32 -10.04 7.50 -17.90
C VAL A 32 -10.56 7.82 -19.28
N GLN A 33 -9.81 8.67 -19.98
CA GLN A 33 -9.99 9.00 -21.38
C GLN A 33 -8.61 8.96 -22.03
N VAL A 34 -8.54 8.40 -23.24
CA VAL A 34 -7.30 8.31 -24.03
C VAL A 34 -7.46 9.08 -25.33
N TRP A 35 -6.34 9.46 -25.93
CA TRP A 35 -6.31 10.10 -27.23
C TRP A 35 -5.67 9.15 -28.24
N ASP A 36 -6.30 9.02 -29.41
CA ASP A 36 -5.72 8.32 -30.55
C ASP A 36 -4.52 9.09 -31.14
N LYS A 37 -3.75 8.45 -32.04
CA LYS A 37 -2.65 9.05 -32.81
C LYS A 37 -3.08 10.31 -33.58
N GLY A 38 -4.31 10.37 -34.05
CA GLY A 38 -4.90 11.54 -34.72
C GLY A 38 -5.30 12.68 -33.76
N GLY A 39 -5.06 12.54 -32.46
CA GLY A 39 -5.42 13.55 -31.45
C GLY A 39 -6.90 13.56 -31.07
N SER A 40 -7.69 12.61 -31.57
CA SER A 40 -9.11 12.47 -31.24
C SER A 40 -9.29 11.81 -29.87
N PRO A 41 -10.04 12.42 -28.94
CA PRO A 41 -10.34 11.81 -27.65
C PRO A 41 -11.29 10.61 -27.80
N SER A 42 -11.04 9.54 -27.06
CA SER A 42 -11.97 8.42 -26.92
C SER A 42 -13.19 8.83 -26.08
N LYS A 43 -14.22 7.98 -26.08
CA LYS A 43 -15.25 8.05 -25.04
C LYS A 43 -14.60 7.80 -23.67
N TRP A 44 -15.12 8.47 -22.65
CA TRP A 44 -14.74 8.18 -21.26
C TRP A 44 -15.07 6.74 -20.91
N SER A 45 -14.20 6.10 -20.13
CA SER A 45 -14.49 4.78 -19.56
C SER A 45 -15.69 4.83 -18.61
N SER A 46 -16.31 3.68 -18.39
CA SER A 46 -17.24 3.51 -17.27
C SER A 46 -16.54 3.87 -15.96
N PRO A 47 -17.23 4.54 -15.02
CA PRO A 47 -16.64 4.90 -13.74
C PRO A 47 -16.33 3.64 -12.93
N ALA A 48 -15.07 3.51 -12.54
CA ALA A 48 -14.61 2.46 -11.67
C ALA A 48 -14.38 3.03 -10.25
N ARG A 49 -14.35 2.15 -9.25
CA ARG A 49 -14.14 2.55 -7.85
C ARG A 49 -13.01 1.75 -7.22
N TRP A 50 -12.23 2.42 -6.37
CA TRP A 50 -11.35 1.77 -5.43
C TRP A 50 -11.61 2.29 -4.02
N ARG A 51 -11.28 1.47 -3.02
CA ARG A 51 -11.27 1.89 -1.62
C ARG A 51 -9.88 1.71 -1.10
N ARG A 52 -9.32 2.73 -0.46
CA ARG A 52 -8.11 2.54 0.33
C ARG A 52 -8.49 1.81 1.61
N LEU A 53 -8.04 0.56 1.72
CA LEU A 53 -8.11 -0.17 2.98
C LEU A 53 -7.08 0.41 3.95
N SER A 54 -7.45 0.47 5.24
CA SER A 54 -6.45 0.68 6.28
C SER A 54 -5.41 -0.45 6.16
N PRO A 55 -4.10 -0.17 6.28
CA PRO A 55 -3.16 -1.27 6.42
C PRO A 55 -3.59 -2.10 7.63
N LEU A 56 -3.64 -3.44 7.47
CA LEU A 56 -3.83 -4.31 8.61
C LEU A 56 -2.74 -3.98 9.62
N ARG A 57 -3.15 -3.50 10.80
CA ARG A 57 -2.24 -3.30 11.91
C ARG A 57 -1.94 -4.68 12.47
N LEU A 58 -0.96 -5.37 11.88
CA LEU A 58 -0.39 -6.56 12.50
C LEU A 58 0.17 -6.06 13.85
N LYS A 59 -0.47 -6.46 14.95
CA LYS A 59 0.19 -6.39 16.25
C LYS A 59 1.34 -7.38 16.14
N LEU A 60 2.52 -6.89 15.75
CA LEU A 60 3.76 -7.64 15.89
C LEU A 60 3.84 -7.96 17.39
N GLN A 61 3.45 -9.17 17.77
CA GLN A 61 3.72 -9.66 19.11
C GLN A 61 5.24 -9.69 19.23
N ARG A 62 5.76 -9.01 20.25
CA ARG A 62 7.19 -9.01 20.57
C ARG A 62 7.62 -10.47 20.73
N PRO A 63 8.68 -10.95 20.08
CA PRO A 63 9.20 -12.28 20.36
C PRO A 63 9.61 -12.28 21.84
N SER A 64 8.99 -13.13 22.64
CA SER A 64 9.36 -13.34 24.03
C SER A 64 10.84 -13.69 24.11
N GLU A 65 11.58 -12.94 24.93
CA GLU A 65 12.94 -13.25 25.32
C GLU A 65 13.02 -14.72 25.76
N ARG A 66 13.70 -15.55 24.96
CA ARG A 66 14.15 -16.87 25.42
C ARG A 66 15.15 -16.64 26.55
N LEU A 67 14.73 -16.89 27.78
CA LEU A 67 15.61 -16.91 28.94
C LEU A 67 16.69 -17.98 28.73
N GLY A 68 17.87 -17.55 28.32
CA GLY A 68 19.06 -18.39 28.23
C GLY A 68 19.52 -18.82 29.61
N ARG A 69 19.53 -20.14 29.80
CA ARG A 69 20.36 -20.96 30.71
C ARG A 69 21.25 -20.17 31.70
N ARG A 70 20.88 -20.21 32.98
CA ARG A 70 21.86 -20.05 34.05
C ARG A 70 22.54 -21.41 34.26
N ALA A 71 23.74 -21.58 33.70
CA ALA A 71 24.62 -22.65 34.12
C ALA A 71 25.34 -22.18 35.40
N SER A 72 25.11 -22.88 36.50
CA SER A 72 25.97 -22.81 37.68
C SER A 72 26.28 -24.25 38.09
N PRO A 73 27.55 -24.69 38.09
CA PRO A 73 27.92 -25.99 38.64
C PRO A 73 27.84 -25.91 40.17
N GLN A 74 27.07 -26.80 40.80
CA GLN A 74 27.26 -27.09 42.23
C GLN A 74 28.48 -28.00 42.37
N ALA A 75 29.51 -27.52 43.07
CA ALA A 75 30.57 -28.35 43.62
C ALA A 75 30.18 -28.75 45.06
N PRO A 76 30.41 -30.00 45.50
CA PRO A 76 30.16 -30.39 46.88
C PRO A 76 31.43 -30.21 47.73
N ALA A 77 31.28 -29.77 48.97
CA ALA A 77 32.24 -30.04 50.04
C ALA A 77 31.50 -30.03 51.38
N TYR A 78 31.21 -31.25 51.88
CA TYR A 78 30.98 -31.50 53.30
C TYR A 78 32.34 -31.45 54.01
N ALA A 79 32.38 -30.78 55.16
CA ALA A 79 33.38 -30.96 56.22
C ALA A 79 32.63 -31.05 57.55
#